data_AF-A0A7G3B0J3-F1
#
_entry.id   AF-A0A7G3B0J3-F1
#
_cell.length_a   1.000
_cell.length_b   1.000
_cell.length_c   1.000
_cell.angle_alpha   90.00
_cell.angle_beta   90.00
_cell.angle_gamma   90.00
#
_symmetry.space_group_name_H-M   'P 1'
#
loop_
_entity.id
_entity.type
_entity.pdbx_description
1 polymer ?
#
loop_
_entity_poly.entity_id
_entity_poly.type
_entity_poly.pdbx_seq_one_letter_code
_entity_poly.pdbx_strand_id
1 'polypeptide(L)'
;KIQLTEAEATEIRCQEKSKGGLSYEVILAEPAITPSVQITKRTATPGKKDLSAEEIEEKLKAAEERRLSLEAKKMADWNAKMAKIEEASRKKDELNNEFMVQTKEALVAKMEHYEEKREAIINDKKEKLKVHSQEIEKTRNSLEMQKSTELNAIEEKLRTAATLRDENMKKMLERLKEHNTTKVAEVKNKIEQTNNQAEIQVIENKLYAAEMNREKEIQKKLEQIRKHERRAEMVRQNKASLCNQSENNAALSG
;
A
#
# COMPACT_ATOMS: atom_id res chain seq x y z
N LYS A 1 -118.81 17.27 -120.68
CA LYS A 1 -117.80 17.48 -119.62
C LYS A 1 -116.56 16.65 -119.96
N ILE A 2 -115.61 17.24 -120.67
CA ILE A 2 -114.17 16.98 -120.52
C ILE A 2 -113.53 18.34 -120.85
N GLN A 3 -113.15 19.09 -119.80
CA GLN A 3 -112.31 20.27 -119.92
C GLN A 3 -110.90 19.78 -120.22
N LEU A 4 -110.42 20.03 -121.44
CA LEU A 4 -109.01 19.86 -121.80
C LEU A 4 -108.24 21.01 -121.16
N THR A 5 -107.53 20.68 -120.09
CA THR A 5 -106.69 21.56 -119.28
C THR A 5 -105.46 22.04 -120.06
N GLU A 6 -105.10 23.29 -119.81
CA GLU A 6 -104.01 24.08 -120.40
C GLU A 6 -102.68 23.33 -120.49
N ALA A 7 -101.95 23.58 -121.59
CA ALA A 7 -100.64 23.01 -121.88
C ALA A 7 -99.58 23.50 -120.87
N GLU A 8 -98.98 22.57 -120.11
CA GLU A 8 -97.76 22.81 -119.32
C GLU A 8 -96.58 23.15 -120.25
N ALA A 9 -96.10 24.39 -120.21
CA ALA A 9 -94.96 24.85 -121.00
C ALA A 9 -93.64 24.43 -120.33
N THR A 10 -92.94 23.43 -120.87
CA THR A 10 -91.56 23.11 -120.48
C THR A 10 -90.59 24.14 -121.08
N GLU A 11 -89.79 24.81 -120.24
CA GLU A 11 -88.77 25.80 -120.64
C GLU A 11 -87.35 25.23 -120.45
N ILE A 12 -86.47 25.47 -121.43
CA ILE A 12 -85.04 25.15 -121.32
C ILE A 12 -84.25 26.45 -121.23
N ARG A 13 -83.46 26.60 -120.16
CA ARG A 13 -82.66 27.79 -119.87
C ARG A 13 -81.18 27.46 -119.65
N CYS A 14 -80.34 28.50 -119.67
CA CYS A 14 -78.91 28.40 -119.32
C CYS A 14 -78.14 27.34 -120.13
N GLN A 15 -78.40 27.28 -121.44
CA GLN A 15 -77.74 26.31 -122.31
C GLN A 15 -76.29 26.74 -122.62
N GLU A 16 -75.33 25.99 -122.11
CA GLU A 16 -73.90 26.18 -122.36
C GLU A 16 -73.31 24.98 -123.13
N LYS A 17 -72.74 25.24 -124.32
CA LYS A 17 -72.05 24.24 -125.14
C LYS A 17 -70.55 24.37 -124.94
N SER A 18 -69.91 23.28 -124.51
CA SER A 18 -68.46 23.14 -124.51
C SER A 18 -68.01 21.98 -125.42
N LYS A 19 -66.70 21.88 -125.72
CA LYS A 19 -66.16 20.77 -126.53
C LYS A 19 -66.43 19.38 -125.94
N GLY A 20 -66.69 19.28 -124.62
CA GLY A 20 -67.00 18.03 -123.92
C GLY A 20 -68.48 17.68 -123.85
N GLY A 21 -69.38 18.52 -124.38
CA GLY A 21 -70.81 18.29 -124.36
C GLY A 21 -71.63 19.55 -124.12
N LEU A 22 -72.94 19.36 -124.07
CA LEU A 22 -73.91 20.41 -123.83
C LEU A 22 -74.58 20.21 -122.47
N SER A 23 -74.62 21.27 -121.67
CA SER A 23 -75.45 21.34 -120.46
C SER A 23 -76.53 22.40 -120.62
N TYR A 24 -77.74 22.09 -120.17
CA TYR A 24 -78.84 23.03 -120.04
C TYR A 24 -79.69 22.66 -118.84
N GLU A 25 -80.41 23.64 -118.30
CA GLU A 25 -81.36 23.43 -117.23
C GLU A 25 -82.77 23.28 -117.84
N VAL A 26 -83.44 22.18 -117.51
CA VAL A 26 -84.82 21.91 -117.95
C VAL A 26 -85.77 22.21 -116.80
N ILE A 27 -86.61 23.23 -116.97
CA ILE A 27 -87.64 23.59 -116.02
C ILE A 27 -88.95 23.01 -116.55
N LEU A 28 -89.37 21.89 -115.95
CA LEU A 28 -90.59 21.16 -116.33
C LEU A 28 -91.88 21.88 -115.87
N ALA A 29 -91.78 22.63 -114.77
CA ALA A 29 -92.79 23.54 -114.26
C ALA A 29 -92.09 24.60 -113.41
N GLU A 30 -92.60 25.83 -113.38
CA GLU A 30 -92.11 26.83 -112.43
C GLU A 30 -92.30 26.32 -111.00
N PRO A 31 -91.32 26.50 -110.10
CA PRO A 31 -91.44 25.99 -108.75
C PRO A 31 -92.69 26.59 -108.09
N ALA A 32 -93.61 25.73 -107.63
CA ALA A 32 -94.83 26.10 -106.90
C ALA A 32 -94.51 26.58 -105.47
N ILE A 33 -93.46 27.39 -105.34
CA ILE A 33 -92.96 27.98 -104.10
C ILE A 33 -93.39 29.45 -104.15
N THR A 34 -94.46 29.75 -103.42
CA THR A 34 -94.84 31.12 -103.07
C THR A 34 -93.65 31.86 -102.44
N PRO A 35 -93.46 33.17 -102.69
CA PRO A 35 -92.30 33.94 -102.18
C PRO A 35 -92.21 34.02 -100.64
N SER A 36 -93.08 33.33 -99.90
CA SER A 36 -93.11 33.27 -98.44
C SER A 36 -92.70 31.92 -97.84
N VAL A 37 -92.25 30.93 -98.63
CA VAL A 37 -91.63 29.72 -98.05
C VAL A 37 -90.22 30.06 -97.60
N GLN A 38 -90.11 30.49 -96.34
CA GLN A 38 -88.85 30.56 -95.62
C GLN A 38 -88.23 29.17 -95.67
N ILE A 39 -87.18 29.01 -96.47
CA ILE A 39 -86.21 27.93 -96.28
C ILE A 39 -85.91 27.95 -94.79
N THR A 40 -86.31 26.91 -94.07
CA THR A 40 -85.96 26.73 -92.67
C THR A 40 -84.45 26.58 -92.67
N LYS A 41 -83.74 27.71 -92.59
CA LYS A 41 -82.32 27.75 -92.29
C LYS A 41 -82.20 26.91 -91.04
N ARG A 42 -81.52 25.77 -91.14
CA ARG A 42 -81.10 25.01 -89.96
C ARG A 42 -80.61 26.07 -88.98
N THR A 43 -81.28 26.21 -87.84
CA THR A 43 -80.76 27.04 -86.76
C THR A 43 -79.33 26.58 -86.61
N ALA A 44 -78.37 27.49 -86.83
CA ALA A 44 -76.97 27.16 -86.68
C ALA A 44 -76.87 26.47 -85.32
N THR A 45 -76.63 25.15 -85.32
CA THR A 45 -75.98 24.51 -84.18
C THR A 45 -74.88 25.49 -83.80
N PRO A 46 -74.80 26.00 -82.56
CA PRO A 46 -73.80 27.00 -82.19
C PRO A 46 -72.51 26.49 -82.81
N GLY A 47 -72.03 27.24 -83.82
CA GLY A 47 -71.06 26.73 -84.79
C GLY A 47 -70.02 26.00 -83.99
N LYS A 48 -69.68 24.75 -84.34
CA LYS A 48 -68.56 24.08 -83.69
C LYS A 48 -67.47 25.15 -83.66
N LYS A 49 -67.15 25.68 -82.48
CA LYS A 49 -66.07 26.65 -82.37
C LYS A 49 -64.92 25.92 -83.03
N ASP A 50 -64.38 26.50 -84.10
CA ASP A 50 -63.24 25.88 -84.78
C ASP A 50 -62.21 25.66 -83.69
N LEU A 51 -62.02 24.39 -83.32
CA LEU A 51 -61.16 24.03 -82.21
C LEU A 51 -59.80 24.64 -82.53
N SER A 52 -59.32 25.53 -81.67
CA SER A 52 -58.01 26.15 -81.90
C SER A 52 -56.96 25.05 -81.97
N ALA A 53 -55.92 25.24 -82.79
CA ALA A 53 -54.80 24.30 -82.84
C ALA A 53 -54.22 24.02 -81.44
N GLU A 54 -54.24 25.04 -80.57
CA GLU A 54 -53.83 24.96 -79.17
C GLU A 54 -54.74 24.05 -78.32
N GLU A 55 -56.08 24.13 -78.47
CA GLU A 55 -57.02 23.27 -77.74
C GLU A 55 -56.92 21.79 -78.19
N ILE A 56 -56.55 21.55 -79.44
CA ILE A 56 -56.29 20.21 -79.97
C ILE A 56 -54.99 19.65 -79.39
N GLU A 57 -53.94 20.45 -79.37
CA GLU A 57 -52.64 20.08 -78.80
C GLU A 57 -52.75 19.80 -77.29
N GLU A 58 -53.48 20.63 -76.55
CA GLU A 58 -53.71 20.43 -75.11
C GLU A 58 -54.42 19.10 -74.84
N LYS A 59 -55.43 18.73 -75.65
CA LYS A 59 -56.12 17.44 -75.51
C LYS A 59 -55.21 16.24 -75.81
N LEU A 60 -54.31 16.37 -76.80
CA LEU A 60 -53.32 15.34 -77.10
C LEU A 60 -52.30 15.21 -75.96
N LYS A 61 -51.80 16.33 -75.45
CA LYS A 61 -50.88 16.37 -74.30
C LYS A 61 -51.53 15.78 -73.05
N ALA A 62 -52.79 16.11 -72.74
CA ALA A 62 -53.51 15.53 -71.61
C ALA A 62 -53.79 14.01 -71.77
N ALA A 63 -53.87 13.51 -73.00
CA ALA A 63 -53.93 12.07 -73.26
C ALA A 63 -52.56 11.41 -73.04
N GLU A 64 -51.48 12.05 -73.47
CA GLU A 64 -50.11 11.59 -73.24
C GLU A 64 -49.74 11.60 -71.75
N GLU A 65 -50.07 12.66 -71.01
CA GLU A 65 -49.85 12.74 -69.57
C GLU A 65 -50.62 11.66 -68.80
N ARG A 66 -51.86 11.35 -69.21
CA ARG A 66 -52.61 10.22 -68.64
C ARG A 66 -51.94 8.88 -68.94
N ARG A 67 -51.43 8.69 -70.16
CA ARG A 67 -50.67 7.48 -70.53
C ARG A 67 -49.43 7.34 -69.65
N LEU A 68 -48.65 8.41 -69.53
CA LEU A 68 -47.42 8.44 -68.73
C LEU A 68 -47.71 8.24 -67.24
N SER A 69 -48.77 8.84 -66.71
CA SER A 69 -49.20 8.67 -65.31
C SER A 69 -49.58 7.21 -65.01
N LEU A 70 -50.32 6.55 -65.92
CA LEU A 70 -50.66 5.14 -65.76
C LEU A 70 -49.42 4.23 -65.80
N GLU A 71 -48.46 4.54 -66.68
CA GLU A 71 -47.19 3.83 -66.75
C GLU A 71 -46.35 4.03 -65.47
N ALA A 72 -46.22 5.28 -65.01
CA ALA A 72 -45.54 5.62 -63.76
C ALA A 72 -46.17 4.91 -62.55
N LYS A 73 -47.51 4.85 -62.49
CA LYS A 73 -48.22 4.11 -61.44
C LYS A 73 -47.91 2.62 -61.48
N LYS A 74 -47.91 2.00 -62.68
CA LYS A 74 -47.53 0.58 -62.82
C LYS A 74 -46.10 0.33 -62.35
N MET A 75 -45.16 1.21 -62.69
CA MET A 75 -43.77 1.12 -62.26
C MET A 75 -43.64 1.28 -60.75
N ALA A 76 -44.36 2.24 -60.14
CA ALA A 76 -44.39 2.42 -58.70
C ALA A 76 -44.95 1.19 -57.96
N ASP A 77 -46.06 0.61 -58.46
CA ASP A 77 -46.64 -0.61 -57.91
C ASP A 77 -45.68 -1.81 -58.01
N TRP A 78 -44.92 -1.91 -59.10
CA TRP A 78 -43.94 -2.96 -59.31
C TRP A 78 -42.72 -2.79 -58.39
N ASN A 79 -42.20 -1.57 -58.26
CA ASN A 79 -41.12 -1.23 -57.34
C ASN A 79 -41.52 -1.48 -55.87
N ALA A 80 -42.75 -1.14 -55.48
CA ALA A 80 -43.26 -1.41 -54.14
C ALA A 80 -43.33 -2.92 -53.84
N LYS A 81 -43.72 -3.75 -54.82
CA LYS A 81 -43.70 -5.22 -54.68
C LYS A 81 -42.28 -5.75 -54.52
N MET A 82 -41.32 -5.25 -55.29
CA MET A 82 -39.92 -5.65 -55.17
C MET A 82 -39.31 -5.23 -53.83
N ALA A 83 -39.56 -4.00 -53.38
CA ALA A 83 -39.10 -3.52 -52.08
C ALA A 83 -39.64 -4.40 -50.94
N LYS A 84 -40.91 -4.83 -51.00
CA LYS A 84 -41.49 -5.74 -50.01
C LYS A 84 -40.85 -7.12 -50.01
N ILE A 85 -40.47 -7.66 -51.17
CA ILE A 85 -39.76 -8.93 -51.29
C ILE A 85 -38.35 -8.82 -50.70
N GLU A 86 -37.63 -7.74 -51.03
CA GLU A 86 -36.29 -7.47 -50.49
C GLU A 86 -36.31 -7.27 -48.96
N GLU A 87 -37.31 -6.56 -48.44
CA GLU A 87 -37.49 -6.37 -46.99
C GLU A 87 -37.78 -7.70 -46.29
N ALA A 88 -38.65 -8.55 -46.86
CA ALA A 88 -38.91 -9.88 -46.32
C ALA A 88 -37.66 -10.77 -46.32
N SER A 89 -36.83 -10.70 -47.37
CA SER A 89 -35.56 -11.43 -47.43
C SER A 89 -34.58 -10.91 -46.37
N ARG A 90 -34.41 -9.59 -46.27
CA ARG A 90 -33.54 -8.97 -45.25
C ARG A 90 -33.96 -9.37 -43.84
N LYS A 91 -35.24 -9.30 -43.53
CA LYS A 91 -35.76 -9.66 -42.20
C LYS A 91 -35.53 -11.14 -41.87
N LYS A 92 -35.62 -12.03 -42.86
CA LYS A 92 -35.31 -13.46 -42.68
C LYS A 92 -33.83 -13.65 -42.33
N ASP A 93 -32.94 -12.96 -43.03
CA ASP A 93 -31.49 -13.06 -42.83
C ASP A 93 -31.07 -12.41 -41.50
N GLU A 94 -31.70 -11.29 -41.11
CA GLU A 94 -31.53 -10.65 -39.81
C GLU A 94 -31.90 -11.59 -38.66
N LEU A 95 -33.09 -12.22 -38.70
CA LEU A 95 -33.51 -13.17 -37.67
C LEU A 95 -32.57 -14.39 -37.57
N ASN A 96 -32.08 -14.89 -38.72
CA ASN A 96 -31.13 -15.99 -38.73
C ASN A 96 -29.78 -15.57 -38.10
N ASN A 97 -29.30 -14.36 -38.41
CA ASN A 97 -28.08 -13.84 -37.83
C ASN A 97 -28.22 -13.59 -36.33
N GLU A 98 -29.33 -13.01 -35.88
CA GLU A 98 -29.63 -12.81 -34.45
C GLU A 98 -29.64 -14.16 -33.71
N PHE A 99 -30.29 -15.18 -34.27
CA PHE A 99 -30.31 -16.51 -33.68
C PHE A 99 -28.91 -17.12 -33.57
N MET A 100 -28.09 -16.98 -34.61
CA MET A 100 -26.70 -17.46 -34.59
C MET A 100 -25.86 -16.73 -33.54
N VAL A 101 -25.98 -15.40 -33.45
CA VAL A 101 -25.24 -14.57 -32.49
C VAL A 101 -25.66 -14.92 -31.06
N GLN A 102 -26.96 -14.94 -30.76
CA GLN A 102 -27.46 -15.28 -29.43
C GLN A 102 -27.04 -16.70 -29.00
N THR A 103 -27.11 -17.67 -29.91
CA THR A 103 -26.69 -19.05 -29.62
C THR A 103 -25.19 -19.12 -29.32
N LYS A 104 -24.37 -18.39 -30.09
CA LYS A 104 -22.92 -18.31 -29.87
C LYS A 104 -22.59 -17.64 -28.53
N GLU A 105 -23.21 -16.49 -28.25
CA GLU A 105 -23.01 -15.75 -27.00
C GLU A 105 -23.45 -16.57 -25.78
N ALA A 106 -24.58 -17.27 -25.87
CA ALA A 106 -25.05 -18.15 -24.80
C ALA A 106 -24.08 -19.30 -24.53
N LEU A 107 -23.47 -19.88 -25.57
CA LEU A 107 -22.45 -20.91 -25.42
C LEU A 107 -21.18 -20.33 -24.77
N VAL A 108 -20.70 -19.18 -25.25
CA VAL A 108 -19.51 -18.51 -24.70
C VAL A 108 -19.72 -18.18 -23.23
N ALA A 109 -20.83 -17.53 -22.87
CA ALA A 109 -21.14 -17.19 -21.48
C ALA A 109 -21.22 -18.44 -20.59
N LYS A 110 -21.74 -19.56 -21.10
CA LYS A 110 -21.76 -20.83 -20.36
C LYS A 110 -20.35 -21.37 -20.12
N MET A 111 -19.48 -21.32 -21.12
CA MET A 111 -18.08 -21.76 -21.01
C MET A 111 -17.30 -20.88 -20.04
N GLU A 112 -17.42 -19.56 -20.16
CA GLU A 112 -16.82 -18.59 -19.24
C GLU A 112 -17.28 -18.85 -17.80
N HIS A 113 -18.58 -19.10 -17.58
CA HIS A 113 -19.08 -19.44 -16.26
C HIS A 113 -18.44 -20.73 -15.70
N TYR A 114 -18.26 -21.77 -16.52
CA TYR A 114 -17.58 -23.00 -16.06
C TYR A 114 -16.11 -22.76 -15.73
N GLU A 115 -15.42 -21.95 -16.52
CA GLU A 115 -14.03 -21.57 -16.26
C GLU A 115 -13.92 -20.76 -14.96
N GLU A 116 -14.75 -19.74 -14.77
CA GLU A 116 -14.79 -18.95 -13.54
C GLU A 116 -15.06 -19.81 -12.29
N LYS A 117 -16.04 -20.72 -12.36
CA LYS A 117 -16.33 -21.67 -11.27
C LYS A 117 -15.13 -22.57 -10.98
N ARG A 118 -14.47 -23.07 -12.01
CA ARG A 118 -13.29 -23.94 -11.88
C ARG A 118 -12.13 -23.18 -11.24
N GLU A 119 -11.84 -21.98 -11.72
CA GLU A 119 -10.76 -21.14 -11.19
C GLU A 119 -11.06 -20.67 -9.76
N ALA A 120 -12.32 -20.37 -9.41
CA ALA A 120 -12.71 -20.04 -8.04
C ALA A 120 -12.40 -21.21 -7.07
N ILE A 121 -12.72 -22.45 -7.44
CA ILE A 121 -12.42 -23.63 -6.61
C ILE A 121 -10.90 -23.84 -6.49
N ILE A 122 -10.15 -23.66 -7.57
CA ILE A 122 -8.69 -23.80 -7.56
C ILE A 122 -8.06 -22.72 -6.68
N ASN A 123 -8.52 -21.48 -6.78
CA ASN A 123 -8.01 -20.35 -6.01
C ASN A 123 -8.33 -20.49 -4.52
N ASP A 124 -9.53 -20.94 -4.14
CA ASP A 124 -9.87 -21.25 -2.75
C ASP A 124 -8.92 -22.31 -2.16
N LYS A 125 -8.63 -23.39 -2.91
CA LYS A 125 -7.66 -24.41 -2.47
C LYS A 125 -6.25 -23.85 -2.35
N LYS A 126 -5.80 -23.05 -3.32
CA LYS A 126 -4.47 -22.40 -3.28
C LYS A 126 -4.35 -21.48 -2.08
N GLU A 127 -5.36 -20.69 -1.77
CA GLU A 127 -5.34 -19.77 -0.63
C GLU A 127 -5.31 -20.54 0.69
N LYS A 128 -6.11 -21.60 0.85
CA LYS A 128 -6.05 -22.47 2.03
C LYS A 128 -4.67 -23.09 2.24
N LEU A 129 -4.04 -23.58 1.16
CA LEU A 129 -2.68 -24.12 1.23
C LEU A 129 -1.64 -23.05 1.58
N LYS A 130 -1.78 -21.84 1.03
CA LYS A 130 -0.90 -20.71 1.32
C LYS A 130 -1.00 -20.30 2.80
N VAL A 131 -2.20 -20.15 3.33
CA VAL A 131 -2.42 -19.85 4.76
C VAL A 131 -1.81 -20.93 5.64
N HIS A 132 -2.05 -22.21 5.33
CA HIS A 132 -1.48 -23.32 6.09
C HIS A 132 0.06 -23.32 6.06
N SER A 133 0.66 -23.06 4.89
CA SER A 133 2.12 -22.94 4.76
C SER A 133 2.68 -21.79 5.62
N GLN A 134 1.99 -20.64 5.65
CA GLN A 134 2.39 -19.51 6.49
C GLN A 134 2.28 -19.82 7.99
N GLU A 135 1.25 -20.58 8.40
CA GLU A 135 1.11 -21.04 9.78
C GLU A 135 2.25 -21.96 10.19
N ILE A 136 2.61 -22.95 9.33
CA ILE A 136 3.76 -23.82 9.55
C ILE A 136 5.04 -23.00 9.72
N GLU A 137 5.27 -22.01 8.85
CA GLU A 137 6.45 -21.14 8.91
C GLU A 137 6.49 -20.31 10.20
N LYS A 138 5.35 -19.76 10.62
CA LYS A 138 5.24 -19.05 11.92
C LYS A 138 5.58 -19.97 13.09
N THR A 139 5.05 -21.20 13.12
CA THR A 139 5.37 -22.17 14.17
C THR A 139 6.85 -22.52 14.16
N ARG A 140 7.45 -22.74 12.97
CA ARG A 140 8.89 -23.01 12.82
C ARG A 140 9.74 -21.87 13.41
N ASN A 141 9.44 -20.63 13.02
CA ASN A 141 10.18 -19.46 13.47
C ASN A 141 10.01 -19.22 14.98
N SER A 142 8.81 -19.45 15.52
CA SER A 142 8.57 -19.36 16.97
C SER A 142 9.38 -20.40 17.75
N LEU A 143 9.45 -21.65 17.27
CA LEU A 143 10.22 -22.70 17.91
C LEU A 143 11.74 -22.42 17.83
N GLU A 144 12.21 -21.91 16.70
CA GLU A 144 13.61 -21.51 16.50
C GLU A 144 13.99 -20.34 17.43
N MET A 145 13.11 -19.34 17.56
CA MET A 145 13.28 -18.25 18.50
C MET A 145 13.34 -18.76 19.94
N GLN A 146 12.39 -19.60 20.35
CA GLN A 146 12.37 -20.17 21.71
C GLN A 146 13.67 -20.93 22.00
N LYS A 147 14.10 -21.81 21.08
CA LYS A 147 15.35 -22.56 21.22
C LYS A 147 16.56 -21.63 21.37
N SER A 148 16.64 -20.57 20.58
CA SER A 148 17.71 -19.57 20.67
C SER A 148 17.70 -18.86 22.03
N THR A 149 16.53 -18.43 22.50
CA THR A 149 16.40 -17.78 23.81
C THR A 149 16.78 -18.70 24.96
N GLU A 150 16.41 -19.97 24.90
CA GLU A 150 16.76 -20.97 25.92
C GLU A 150 18.27 -21.25 25.92
N LEU A 151 18.89 -21.37 24.74
CA LEU A 151 20.34 -21.54 24.61
C LEU A 151 21.10 -20.34 25.21
N ASN A 152 20.72 -19.12 24.87
CA ASN A 152 21.34 -17.91 25.42
C ASN A 152 21.17 -17.83 26.95
N ALA A 153 19.99 -18.23 27.47
CA ALA A 153 19.76 -18.25 28.92
C ALA A 153 20.64 -19.30 29.63
N ILE A 154 20.89 -20.45 29.00
CA ILE A 154 21.80 -21.47 29.52
C ILE A 154 23.24 -20.95 29.49
N GLU A 155 23.67 -20.33 28.39
CA GLU A 155 25.00 -19.77 28.24
C GLU A 155 25.30 -18.70 29.29
N GLU A 156 24.38 -17.76 29.51
CA GLU A 156 24.52 -16.72 30.55
C GLU A 156 24.56 -17.30 31.96
N LYS A 157 23.79 -18.35 32.25
CA LYS A 157 23.88 -19.07 33.54
C LYS A 157 25.24 -19.73 33.73
N LEU A 158 25.76 -20.39 32.70
CA LEU A 158 27.08 -21.03 32.74
C LEU A 158 28.19 -19.99 32.92
N ARG A 159 28.10 -18.85 32.21
CA ARG A 159 29.00 -17.72 32.33
C ARG A 159 29.00 -17.15 33.75
N THR A 160 27.81 -16.88 34.30
CA THR A 160 27.66 -16.39 35.68
C THR A 160 28.19 -17.39 36.71
N ALA A 161 27.96 -18.69 36.51
CA ALA A 161 28.51 -19.72 37.38
C ALA A 161 30.05 -19.81 37.28
N ALA A 162 30.62 -19.59 36.10
CA ALA A 162 32.07 -19.52 35.92
C ALA A 162 32.67 -18.31 36.65
N THR A 163 32.11 -17.10 36.45
CA THR A 163 32.60 -15.89 37.13
C THR A 163 32.51 -16.03 38.65
N LEU A 164 31.41 -16.59 39.18
CA LEU A 164 31.25 -16.81 40.61
C LEU A 164 32.29 -17.79 41.18
N ARG A 165 32.61 -18.86 40.44
CA ARG A 165 33.68 -19.80 40.84
C ARG A 165 35.04 -19.11 40.87
N ASP A 166 35.36 -18.32 39.84
CA ASP A 166 36.63 -17.59 39.75
C ASP A 166 36.76 -16.54 40.85
N GLU A 167 35.69 -15.80 41.14
CA GLU A 167 35.66 -14.83 42.24
C GLU A 167 35.83 -15.49 43.60
N ASN A 168 35.18 -16.64 43.83
CA ASN A 168 35.32 -17.36 45.08
C ASN A 168 36.75 -17.91 45.26
N MET A 169 37.31 -18.49 44.20
CA MET A 169 38.70 -18.94 44.19
C MET A 169 39.66 -17.77 44.47
N LYS A 170 39.46 -16.63 43.81
CA LYS A 170 40.25 -15.42 44.02
C LYS A 170 40.18 -14.94 45.47
N LYS A 171 38.98 -14.89 46.08
CA LYS A 171 38.80 -14.52 47.49
C LYS A 171 39.52 -15.48 48.43
N MET A 172 39.50 -16.79 48.15
CA MET A 172 40.21 -17.79 48.95
C MET A 172 41.74 -17.60 48.85
N LEU A 173 42.26 -17.40 47.65
CA LEU A 173 43.68 -17.14 47.41
C LEU A 173 44.14 -15.84 48.08
N GLU A 174 43.35 -14.77 48.01
CA GLU A 174 43.68 -13.50 48.65
C GLU A 174 43.73 -13.63 50.18
N ARG A 175 42.78 -14.35 50.80
CA ARG A 175 42.82 -14.64 52.25
C ARG A 175 44.05 -15.43 52.67
N LEU A 176 44.45 -16.43 51.87
CA LEU A 176 45.66 -17.21 52.13
C LEU A 176 46.92 -16.34 51.98
N LYS A 177 46.95 -15.48 50.96
CA LYS A 177 48.05 -14.54 50.74
C LYS A 177 48.16 -13.55 51.90
N GLU A 178 47.06 -12.91 52.30
CA GLU A 178 46.98 -11.97 53.42
C GLU A 178 47.44 -12.61 54.74
N HIS A 179 47.02 -13.84 55.02
CA HIS A 179 47.50 -14.58 56.18
C HIS A 179 49.03 -14.79 56.12
N ASN A 180 49.54 -15.26 54.99
CA ASN A 180 50.97 -15.55 54.81
C ASN A 180 51.86 -14.32 54.77
N THR A 181 51.35 -13.17 54.31
CA THR A 181 52.12 -11.92 54.27
C THR A 181 51.96 -11.12 55.54
N THR A 182 50.73 -10.76 55.88
CA THR A 182 50.42 -9.76 56.90
C THR A 182 50.50 -10.37 58.29
N LYS A 183 49.75 -11.45 58.55
CA LYS A 183 49.73 -12.06 59.89
C LYS A 183 51.07 -12.69 60.26
N VAL A 184 51.75 -13.34 59.31
CA VAL A 184 53.10 -13.87 59.57
C VAL A 184 54.09 -12.74 59.85
N ALA A 185 54.03 -11.62 59.12
CA ALA A 185 54.87 -10.46 59.41
C ALA A 185 54.56 -9.85 60.78
N GLU A 186 53.28 -9.73 61.16
CA GLU A 186 52.88 -9.27 62.50
C GLU A 186 53.44 -10.17 63.61
N VAL A 187 53.35 -11.49 63.46
CA VAL A 187 53.91 -12.45 64.43
C VAL A 187 55.43 -12.30 64.52
N LYS A 188 56.13 -12.19 63.38
CA LYS A 188 57.59 -11.97 63.36
C LYS A 188 57.97 -10.67 64.07
N ASN A 189 57.30 -9.57 63.74
CA ASN A 189 57.53 -8.27 64.36
C ASN A 189 57.26 -8.30 65.87
N LYS A 190 56.20 -8.98 66.30
CA LYS A 190 55.89 -9.12 67.73
C LYS A 190 56.95 -9.90 68.47
N ILE A 191 57.44 -11.01 67.90
CA ILE A 191 58.54 -11.81 68.47
C ILE A 191 59.81 -10.95 68.58
N GLU A 192 60.15 -10.23 67.52
CA GLU A 192 61.31 -9.32 67.49
C GLU A 192 61.20 -8.23 68.57
N GLN A 193 60.04 -7.59 68.70
CA GLN A 193 59.79 -6.59 69.75
C GLN A 193 59.93 -7.18 71.16
N THR A 194 59.38 -8.38 71.41
CA THR A 194 59.52 -9.03 72.73
C THR A 194 60.95 -9.42 73.05
N ASN A 195 61.72 -9.87 72.05
CA ASN A 195 63.14 -10.20 72.24
C ASN A 195 63.95 -8.93 72.54
N ASN A 196 63.74 -7.86 71.77
CA ASN A 196 64.42 -6.59 72.00
C ASN A 196 64.07 -6.01 73.38
N GLN A 197 62.81 -6.08 73.81
CA GLN A 197 62.40 -5.68 75.16
C GLN A 197 63.07 -6.53 76.24
N ALA A 198 63.14 -7.86 76.06
CA ALA A 198 63.83 -8.74 77.00
C ALA A 198 65.34 -8.42 77.09
N GLU A 199 65.98 -8.14 75.96
CA GLU A 199 67.39 -7.71 75.92
C GLU A 199 67.60 -6.38 76.65
N ILE A 200 66.74 -5.39 76.40
CA ILE A 200 66.76 -4.10 77.10
C ILE A 200 66.60 -4.31 78.60
N GLN A 201 65.62 -5.10 79.03
CA GLN A 201 65.37 -5.38 80.45
C GLN A 201 66.57 -6.04 81.13
N VAL A 202 67.25 -6.97 80.44
CA VAL A 202 68.48 -7.60 80.96
C VAL A 202 69.59 -6.58 81.11
N ILE A 203 69.77 -5.67 80.15
CA ILE A 203 70.77 -4.60 80.21
C ILE A 203 70.46 -3.64 81.38
N GLU A 204 69.20 -3.19 81.51
CA GLU A 204 68.76 -2.32 82.60
C GLU A 204 69.00 -2.96 83.97
N ASN A 205 68.65 -4.24 84.15
CA ASN A 205 68.89 -4.96 85.40
C ASN A 205 70.38 -5.07 85.73
N LYS A 206 71.25 -5.28 84.72
CA LYS A 206 72.70 -5.30 84.91
C LYS A 206 73.26 -3.93 85.30
N LEU A 207 72.79 -2.86 84.66
CA LEU A 207 73.18 -1.48 84.97
C LEU A 207 72.75 -1.10 86.39
N TYR A 208 71.51 -1.43 86.76
CA TYR A 208 70.98 -1.19 88.11
C TYR A 208 71.80 -1.94 89.18
N ALA A 209 72.10 -3.22 88.95
CA ALA A 209 72.93 -4.00 89.86
C ALA A 209 74.35 -3.41 90.00
N ALA A 210 74.95 -2.94 88.88
CA ALA A 210 76.24 -2.26 88.91
C ALA A 210 76.18 -0.95 89.70
N GLU A 211 75.12 -0.16 89.55
CA GLU A 211 74.90 1.08 90.29
C GLU A 211 74.72 0.83 91.80
N MET A 212 73.89 -0.15 92.18
CA MET A 212 73.74 -0.57 93.58
C MET A 212 75.07 -1.01 94.21
N ASN A 213 75.89 -1.75 93.46
CA ASN A 213 77.20 -2.17 93.94
C ASN A 213 78.16 -0.99 94.10
N ARG A 214 78.14 -0.03 93.16
CA ARG A 214 78.91 1.22 93.25
C ARG A 214 78.49 2.05 94.46
N GLU A 215 77.19 2.15 94.72
CA GLU A 215 76.64 2.87 95.88
C GLU A 215 77.07 2.21 97.20
N LYS A 216 76.97 0.87 97.30
CA LYS A 216 77.47 0.13 98.48
C LYS A 216 78.95 0.41 98.73
N GLU A 217 79.76 0.47 97.69
CA GLU A 217 81.19 0.73 97.83
C GLU A 217 81.47 2.18 98.26
N ILE A 218 80.70 3.14 97.76
CA ILE A 218 80.73 4.53 98.22
C ILE A 218 80.33 4.61 99.70
N GLN A 219 79.25 3.93 100.12
CA GLN A 219 78.82 3.89 101.52
C GLN A 219 79.88 3.28 102.44
N LYS A 220 80.52 2.17 102.04
CA LYS A 220 81.64 1.61 102.79
C LYS A 220 82.78 2.62 102.97
N LYS A 221 83.14 3.33 101.89
CA LYS A 221 84.17 4.39 101.95
C LYS A 221 83.75 5.53 102.89
N LEU A 222 82.51 6.00 102.81
CA LEU A 222 81.95 7.01 103.72
C LEU A 222 81.95 6.54 105.18
N GLU A 223 81.61 5.27 105.43
CA GLU A 223 81.61 4.71 106.78
C GLU A 223 83.02 4.54 107.35
N GLN A 224 83.99 4.16 106.53
CA GLN A 224 85.41 4.18 106.90
C GLN A 224 85.84 5.61 107.28
N ILE A 225 85.50 6.62 106.48
CA ILE A 225 85.76 8.03 106.80
C ILE A 225 85.14 8.39 108.16
N ARG A 226 83.86 8.06 108.39
CA ARG A 226 83.18 8.30 109.69
C ARG A 226 83.84 7.57 110.86
N LYS A 227 84.38 6.36 110.65
CA LYS A 227 85.12 5.61 111.69
C LYS A 227 86.45 6.27 111.99
N HIS A 228 87.18 6.74 110.98
CA HIS A 228 88.39 7.52 111.16
C HIS A 228 88.11 8.83 111.92
N GLU A 229 87.02 9.51 111.59
CA GLU A 229 86.57 10.72 112.28
C GLU A 229 86.20 10.46 113.76
N ARG A 230 85.44 9.39 114.04
CA ARG A 230 85.15 8.96 115.42
C ARG A 230 86.41 8.58 116.19
N ARG A 231 87.36 7.91 115.55
CA ARG A 231 88.63 7.55 116.20
C ARG A 231 89.48 8.81 116.47
N ALA A 232 89.50 9.78 115.56
CA ALA A 232 90.11 11.08 115.78
C ALA A 232 89.45 11.83 116.95
N GLU A 233 88.12 11.80 117.05
CA GLU A 233 87.37 12.38 118.17
C GLU A 233 87.70 11.68 119.50
N MET A 234 87.76 10.36 119.53
CA MET A 234 88.14 9.60 120.72
C MET A 234 89.59 9.91 121.16
N VAL A 235 90.51 10.10 120.22
CA VAL A 235 91.87 10.54 120.55
C VAL A 235 91.86 11.98 121.10
N ARG A 236 91.02 12.89 120.56
CA ARG A 236 90.82 14.23 121.14
C ARG A 236 90.28 14.14 122.57
N GLN A 237 89.28 13.29 122.82
CA GLN A 237 88.71 13.06 124.15
C GLN A 237 89.71 12.42 125.11
N ASN A 238 90.43 11.37 124.71
CA ASN A 238 91.46 10.74 125.53
C ASN A 238 92.61 11.71 125.84
N LYS A 239 92.98 12.60 124.91
CA LYS A 239 93.93 13.67 125.16
C LYS A 239 93.40 14.66 126.20
N ALA A 240 92.11 15.01 126.16
CA ALA A 240 91.48 15.82 127.20
C ALA A 240 91.41 15.09 128.55
N SER A 241 91.10 13.80 128.57
CA SER A 241 91.04 12.98 129.79
C SER A 241 92.42 12.74 130.43
N LEU A 242 93.47 12.58 129.62
CA LEU A 242 94.86 12.53 130.10
C LEU A 242 95.31 13.87 130.68
N CYS A 243 94.86 15.00 130.12
CA CYS A 243 95.06 16.32 130.71
C CYS A 243 94.40 16.41 132.10
N ASN A 244 93.17 15.91 132.24
CA ASN A 244 92.46 15.86 133.52
C ASN A 244 93.07 14.85 134.52
N GLN A 245 93.67 13.75 134.06
CA GLN A 245 94.41 12.80 134.90
C GLN A 245 95.79 13.31 135.32
N SER A 246 96.46 14.11 134.46
CA SER A 246 97.69 14.83 134.85
C SER A 246 97.42 15.95 135.85
N GLU A 247 96.22 16.55 135.86
CA GLU A 247 95.81 17.45 136.93
C GLU A 247 95.51 16.71 138.25
N ASN A 248 94.92 15.51 138.21
CA ASN A 248 94.63 14.73 139.42
C ASN A 248 95.85 14.00 140.02
N ASN A 249 96.84 13.58 139.24
CA ASN A 249 98.07 12.94 139.75
C ASN A 249 99.15 13.95 140.21
N ALA A 250 99.02 15.24 139.87
CA ALA A 250 99.84 16.30 140.46
C ALA A 250 99.41 16.69 141.88
N ALA A 251 98.25 16.23 142.36
CA ALA A 251 97.72 16.55 143.70
C ALA A 251 98.11 15.53 144.81
N LEU A 252 98.90 14.49 144.50
CA LEU A 252 99.30 13.44 145.45
C LEU A 252 100.83 13.22 145.55
N SER A 253 101.63 14.14 145.02
CA SER A 253 103.07 14.23 145.27
C SER A 253 103.53 15.70 145.18
N GLY A 254 103.20 16.46 146.21
CA GLY A 254 103.57 17.87 146.40
C GLY A 254 102.77 18.52 147.50
#